data_AF-A0A926GG90-F1
#
_entry.id   AF-A0A926GG90-F1
#
_cell.length_a   1.000
_cell.length_b   1.000
_cell.length_c   1.000
_cell.angle_alpha   90.00
_cell.angle_beta   90.00
_cell.angle_gamma   90.00
#
_symmetry.space_group_name_H-M   'P 1'
#
loop_
_entity.id
_entity.type
_entity.pdbx_description
1 polymer ?
#
loop_
_entity_poly.entity_id
_entity_poly.type
_entity_poly.pdbx_seq_one_letter_code
_entity_poly.pdbx_strand_id
1 'polypeptide(L)'
;MHKTGSPEGWISTADALRQAREARGLSLDELAACTRISHHHLDAIEHAEFDRCGAPIYAVGFARSVARTLGVPEQPVVDAIKAGIAQLAPVPVAKPTPRSFGFTLGLSAVAALGLTVASSMIPGLRP
;
A
#
# COMPACT_ATOMS: atom_id res chain seq x y z
N MET A 1 -29.47 20.81 5.29
CA MET A 1 -28.36 20.84 4.32
C MET A 1 -27.05 21.04 5.07
N HIS A 2 -26.36 19.97 5.45
CA HIS A 2 -25.01 20.08 6.03
C HIS A 2 -24.03 19.32 5.14
N LYS A 3 -22.99 20.03 4.74
CA LYS A 3 -21.99 19.62 3.76
C LYS A 3 -21.02 18.66 4.48
N THR A 4 -21.22 17.35 4.34
CA THR A 4 -20.35 16.29 4.89
C THR A 4 -19.02 16.16 4.14
N GLY A 5 -18.46 17.27 3.68
CA GLY A 5 -17.26 17.29 2.84
C GLY A 5 -16.41 18.53 2.99
N SER A 6 -16.59 19.32 4.04
CA SER A 6 -15.68 20.41 4.30
C SER A 6 -14.46 19.94 5.11
N PRO A 7 -13.25 20.47 4.87
CA PRO A 7 -12.04 20.04 5.53
C PRO A 7 -12.09 20.14 7.07
N GLU A 8 -12.93 21.00 7.62
CA GLU A 8 -13.14 21.10 9.07
C GLU A 8 -13.74 19.84 9.73
N GLY A 9 -14.50 19.02 8.99
CA GLY A 9 -15.26 17.92 9.58
C GLY A 9 -14.40 16.78 10.12
N TRP A 10 -13.33 16.42 9.39
CA TRP A 10 -12.41 15.37 9.81
C TRP A 10 -11.41 15.84 10.87
N ILE A 11 -11.01 17.12 10.84
CA ILE A 11 -10.18 17.74 11.89
C ILE A 11 -10.95 17.77 13.21
N SER A 12 -12.20 18.22 13.21
CA SER A 12 -13.05 18.21 14.41
C SER A 12 -13.29 16.79 14.93
N THR A 13 -13.38 15.79 14.04
CA THR A 13 -13.52 14.39 14.43
C THR A 13 -12.24 13.86 15.09
N ALA A 14 -11.06 14.17 14.53
CA ALA A 14 -9.77 13.82 15.12
C ALA A 14 -9.61 14.40 16.53
N ASP A 15 -9.94 15.68 16.69
CA ASP A 15 -9.91 16.36 17.98
C ASP A 15 -10.93 15.75 18.98
N ALA A 16 -12.13 15.39 18.52
CA ALA A 16 -13.10 14.69 19.37
C ALA A 16 -12.61 13.32 19.88
N LEU A 17 -11.85 12.57 19.06
CA LEU A 17 -11.24 11.31 19.51
C LEU A 17 -10.17 11.57 20.57
N ARG A 18 -9.32 12.58 20.38
CA ARG A 18 -8.33 13.01 21.37
C ARG A 18 -8.99 13.40 22.69
N GLN A 19 -10.00 14.26 22.64
CA GLN A 19 -10.74 14.69 23.82
C GLN A 19 -11.41 13.50 24.54
N ALA A 20 -11.97 12.55 23.79
CA ALA A 20 -12.57 11.35 24.37
C ALA A 20 -11.53 10.41 25.03
N ARG A 21 -10.30 10.37 24.52
CA ARG A 21 -9.18 9.67 25.14
C ARG A 21 -8.76 10.36 26.43
N GLU A 22 -8.54 11.67 26.38
CA GLU A 22 -8.13 12.47 27.52
C GLU A 22 -9.18 12.47 28.64
N ALA A 23 -10.47 12.53 28.30
CA ALA A 23 -11.57 12.43 29.26
C ALA A 23 -11.64 11.08 29.98
N ARG A 24 -11.06 10.01 29.40
CA ARG A 24 -10.88 8.71 30.05
C ARG A 24 -9.58 8.60 30.84
N GLY A 25 -8.72 9.61 30.79
CA GLY A 25 -7.40 9.57 31.42
C GLY A 25 -6.42 8.59 30.76
N LEU A 26 -6.67 8.18 29.52
CA LEU A 26 -5.80 7.25 28.81
C LEU A 26 -4.64 8.00 28.15
N SER A 27 -3.43 7.50 28.35
CA SER A 27 -2.26 7.85 27.52
C SER A 27 -2.38 7.24 26.12
N LEU A 28 -1.59 7.75 25.17
CA LEU A 28 -1.48 7.13 23.85
C LEU A 28 -0.89 5.71 23.91
N ASP A 29 0.01 5.43 24.85
CA ASP A 29 0.61 4.10 25.04
C ASP A 29 -0.42 3.08 25.55
N GLU A 30 -1.29 3.49 26.47
CA GLU A 30 -2.40 2.64 26.94
C GLU A 30 -3.41 2.39 25.83
N LEU A 31 -3.76 3.42 25.06
CA LEU A 31 -4.63 3.27 23.89
C LEU A 31 -4.01 2.33 22.84
N ALA A 32 -2.69 2.42 22.63
CA ALA A 32 -1.94 1.53 21.74
C ALA A 32 -2.02 0.08 22.22
N ALA A 33 -1.86 -0.16 23.52
CA ALA A 33 -2.00 -1.50 24.10
C ALA A 33 -3.41 -2.07 23.92
N CYS A 34 -4.46 -1.25 24.08
CA CYS A 34 -5.84 -1.68 23.93
C CYS A 34 -6.25 -1.96 22.47
N THR A 35 -5.76 -1.15 21.53
CA THR A 35 -6.18 -1.20 20.11
C THR A 35 -5.25 -2.02 19.23
N ARG A 36 -4.02 -2.30 19.70
CA ARG A 36 -2.91 -2.85 18.91
C ARG A 36 -2.51 -1.96 17.72
N ILE A 37 -2.82 -0.67 17.80
CA ILE A 37 -2.37 0.36 16.86
C ILE A 37 -1.12 1.00 17.46
N SER A 38 -0.08 1.25 16.66
CA SER A 38 1.14 1.88 17.18
C SER A 38 0.85 3.30 17.67
N HIS A 39 1.59 3.73 18.70
CA HIS A 39 1.56 5.11 19.20
C HIS A 39 1.65 6.13 18.06
N HIS A 40 2.56 5.89 17.11
CA HIS A 40 2.76 6.76 15.95
C HIS A 40 1.50 6.93 15.08
N HIS A 41 0.74 5.86 14.84
CA HIS A 41 -0.49 5.97 14.05
C HIS A 41 -1.64 6.59 14.87
N LEU A 42 -1.70 6.36 16.17
CA LEU A 42 -2.69 7.01 17.04
C LEU A 42 -2.47 8.52 17.10
N ASP A 43 -1.23 8.95 17.26
CA ASP A 43 -0.82 10.35 17.18
C ASP A 43 -1.23 10.97 15.85
N ALA A 44 -0.98 10.28 14.74
CA ALA A 44 -1.39 10.72 13.41
C ALA A 44 -2.93 10.86 13.28
N ILE A 45 -3.70 9.95 13.85
CA ILE A 45 -5.17 10.03 13.84
C ILE A 45 -5.67 11.25 14.63
N GLU A 46 -5.11 11.51 15.81
CA GLU A 46 -5.52 12.64 16.67
C GLU A 46 -5.11 14.01 16.10
N HIS A 47 -4.06 14.06 15.26
CA HIS A 47 -3.64 15.27 14.55
C HIS A 47 -4.16 15.36 13.12
N ALA A 48 -4.99 14.41 12.70
CA ALA A 48 -5.59 14.37 11.37
C ALA A 48 -4.57 14.18 10.22
N GLU A 49 -3.39 13.64 10.52
CA GLU A 49 -2.29 13.40 9.58
C GLU A 49 -2.40 11.99 8.97
N PHE A 50 -3.47 11.74 8.20
CA PHE A 50 -3.83 10.40 7.72
C PHE A 50 -2.82 9.78 6.74
N ASP A 51 -2.01 10.59 6.06
CA ASP A 51 -0.90 10.17 5.22
C ASP A 51 0.22 9.46 6.01
N ARG A 52 0.40 9.80 7.29
CA ARG A 52 1.36 9.13 8.20
C ARG A 52 0.91 7.73 8.62
N CYS A 53 -0.31 7.30 8.30
CA CYS A 53 -0.80 5.94 8.57
C CYS A 53 -0.27 4.89 7.56
N GLY A 54 0.71 5.24 6.73
CA GLY A 54 1.28 4.40 5.67
C GLY A 54 0.49 4.46 4.36
N ALA A 55 -0.81 4.23 4.43
CA ALA A 55 -1.75 4.54 3.36
C ALA A 55 -2.99 5.23 3.95
N PRO A 56 -3.50 6.32 3.35
CA PRO A 56 -4.63 7.08 3.93
C PRO A 56 -5.85 6.22 4.27
N ILE A 57 -6.14 5.17 3.49
CA ILE A 57 -7.27 4.28 3.73
C ILE A 57 -7.19 3.53 5.07
N TYR A 58 -5.98 3.30 5.61
CA TYR A 58 -5.81 2.64 6.91
C TYR A 58 -6.31 3.50 8.06
N ALA A 59 -6.30 4.83 7.91
CA ALA A 59 -6.81 5.74 8.93
C ALA A 59 -8.29 5.48 9.27
N VAL A 60 -9.09 5.03 8.29
CA VAL A 60 -10.49 4.64 8.51
C VAL A 60 -10.62 3.48 9.49
N GLY A 61 -9.77 2.45 9.34
CA GLY A 61 -9.77 1.27 10.19
C GLY A 61 -9.28 1.61 11.60
N PHE A 62 -8.21 2.39 11.70
CA PHE A 62 -7.65 2.83 12.97
C PHE A 62 -8.65 3.68 13.75
N ALA A 63 -9.23 4.70 13.12
CA ALA A 63 -10.19 5.56 13.78
C ALA A 63 -11.47 4.84 14.22
N ARG A 64 -11.94 3.85 13.45
CA ARG A 64 -13.04 2.98 13.89
C ARG A 64 -12.68 2.23 15.17
N SER A 65 -11.49 1.64 15.23
CA SER A 65 -11.02 0.92 16.41
C SER A 65 -10.89 1.84 17.62
N VAL A 66 -10.33 3.04 17.43
CA VAL A 66 -10.21 4.06 18.48
C VAL A 66 -11.58 4.50 18.97
N ALA A 67 -12.51 4.83 18.06
CA ALA A 67 -13.87 5.21 18.41
C ALA A 67 -14.56 4.13 19.24
N ARG A 68 -14.44 2.86 18.85
CA ARG A 68 -14.97 1.72 19.61
C ARG A 68 -14.39 1.64 21.03
N THR A 69 -13.06 1.70 21.16
CA THR A 69 -12.38 1.66 22.46
C THR A 69 -12.78 2.83 23.36
N LEU A 70 -13.01 4.00 22.76
CA LEU A 70 -13.46 5.21 23.45
C LEU A 70 -15.00 5.33 23.51
N GLY A 71 -15.77 4.31 23.13
CA GLY A 71 -17.24 4.38 23.14
C GLY A 71 -17.83 5.57 22.36
N VAL A 72 -17.09 6.12 21.40
CA VAL A 72 -17.55 7.15 20.48
C VAL A 72 -18.30 6.46 19.33
N PRO A 73 -19.42 7.02 18.83
CA PRO A 73 -20.12 6.44 17.68
C PRO A 73 -19.20 6.23 16.48
N GLU A 74 -19.04 4.99 16.03
CA GLU A 74 -18.09 4.62 14.98
C GLU A 74 -18.46 5.22 13.61
N GLN A 75 -19.75 5.23 13.27
CA GLN A 75 -20.21 5.57 11.93
C GLN A 75 -19.92 7.04 11.54
N PRO A 76 -20.25 8.04 12.38
CA PRO A 76 -19.88 9.43 12.11
C PRO A 76 -18.37 9.63 11.94
N VAL A 77 -17.56 8.95 12.76
CA VAL A 77 -16.09 9.03 12.70
C VAL A 77 -15.57 8.50 11.37
N VAL A 78 -16.05 7.33 10.97
CA VAL A 78 -15.69 6.69 9.70
C VAL A 78 -16.06 7.57 8.51
N ASP A 79 -17.26 8.15 8.52
CA ASP A 79 -17.75 8.96 7.41
C ASP A 79 -16.97 10.26 7.27
N ALA A 80 -16.66 10.93 8.39
CA ALA A 80 -15.83 12.13 8.39
C ALA A 80 -14.42 11.86 7.86
N ILE A 81 -13.75 10.80 8.35
CA ILE A 81 -12.38 10.49 7.94
C ILE A 81 -12.32 10.05 6.48
N LYS A 82 -13.30 9.28 5.98
CA LYS A 82 -13.41 8.96 4.56
C LYS A 82 -13.54 10.23 3.70
N ALA A 83 -14.35 11.20 4.14
CA ALA A 83 -14.50 12.46 3.44
C ALA A 83 -13.20 13.29 3.43
N GLY A 84 -12.41 13.23 4.51
CA GLY A 84 -11.07 13.85 4.56
C GLY A 84 -10.06 13.17 3.65
N ILE A 85 -9.98 11.85 3.67
CA ILE A 85 -9.08 11.06 2.79
C ILE A 85 -9.40 11.31 1.32
N ALA A 86 -10.67 11.45 0.94
CA ALA A 86 -11.04 11.73 -0.45
C ALA A 86 -10.51 13.08 -0.97
N GLN A 87 -10.12 14.00 -0.07
CA GLN A 87 -9.56 15.32 -0.39
C GLN A 87 -8.02 15.31 -0.44
N LEU A 88 -7.35 14.40 0.27
CA LEU A 88 -5.95 14.10 0.03
C LEU A 88 -5.88 13.43 -1.35
N ALA A 89 -5.40 14.15 -2.37
CA ALA A 89 -5.39 13.70 -3.76
C ALA A 89 -5.03 12.21 -3.92
N PRO A 90 -5.69 11.46 -4.82
CA PRO A 90 -5.36 10.05 -5.01
C PRO A 90 -3.88 9.93 -5.38
N VAL A 91 -3.09 9.29 -4.52
CA VAL A 91 -1.73 8.89 -4.86
C VAL A 91 -1.87 8.01 -6.11
N PRO A 92 -1.27 8.37 -7.26
CA PRO A 92 -1.33 7.54 -8.44
C PRO A 92 -0.70 6.20 -8.09
N VAL A 93 -1.54 5.18 -7.88
CA VAL A 93 -1.09 3.81 -7.68
C VAL A 93 -0.45 3.41 -9.01
N ALA A 94 0.88 3.43 -9.07
CA ALA A 94 1.60 2.87 -10.19
C ALA A 94 1.11 1.42 -10.33
N LYS A 95 0.46 1.11 -11.46
CA LYS A 95 -0.02 -0.25 -11.73
C LYS A 95 1.17 -1.20 -11.51
N PRO A 96 1.02 -2.28 -10.71
CA PRO A 96 2.12 -3.21 -10.52
C PRO A 96 2.53 -3.72 -11.90
N THR A 97 3.72 -3.30 -12.37
CA THR A 97 4.28 -3.85 -13.59
C THR A 97 4.48 -5.33 -13.35
N PRO A 98 3.97 -6.23 -14.21
CA PRO A 98 4.22 -7.65 -14.05
C PRO A 98 5.73 -7.83 -13.96
N ARG A 99 6.22 -8.33 -12.82
CA ARG A 99 7.62 -8.76 -12.70
C ARG A 99 7.76 -9.89 -13.71
N SER A 100 8.39 -9.62 -14.85
CA SER A 100 8.79 -10.67 -15.77
C SER A 100 9.67 -11.62 -14.95
N PHE A 101 9.14 -12.81 -14.70
CA PHE A 101 9.91 -13.89 -14.09
C PHE A 101 10.99 -14.23 -15.11
N GLY A 102 12.19 -13.68 -14.92
CA GLY A 102 13.34 -13.92 -15.76
C GLY A 102 13.72 -15.40 -15.64
N PHE A 103 13.24 -16.22 -16.57
CA PHE A 103 13.79 -17.55 -16.78
C PHE A 103 15.13 -17.36 -17.48
N THR A 104 16.22 -17.21 -16.71
CA THR A 104 17.57 -17.40 -17.24
C THR A 104 17.75 -18.89 -17.52
N LEU A 105 17.20 -19.35 -18.65
CA LEU A 105 17.53 -20.66 -19.20
C LEU A 105 18.92 -20.55 -19.84
N GLY A 106 19.94 -20.82 -19.05
CA GLY A 106 21.24 -21.21 -19.60
C GLY A 106 21.06 -22.56 -20.29
N LEU A 107 21.05 -22.57 -21.62
CA LEU A 107 21.27 -23.78 -22.40
C LEU A 107 22.14 -23.43 -23.61
N SER A 108 23.42 -23.77 -23.52
CA SER A 108 24.31 -23.83 -24.68
C SER A 108 23.84 -24.97 -25.58
N ALA A 109 23.55 -24.68 -26.85
CA ALA A 109 23.38 -25.70 -27.88
C ALA A 109 24.49 -25.56 -28.91
N VAL A 110 25.23 -26.67 -29.04
CA VAL A 110 26.48 -26.88 -29.74
C VAL A 110 26.34 -26.67 -31.25
N ALA A 111 27.33 -25.97 -31.83
CA ALA A 111 27.53 -25.84 -33.26
C ALA A 111 27.93 -27.19 -33.89
N ALA A 112 27.28 -27.57 -34.99
CA ALA A 112 27.76 -28.59 -35.90
C ALA A 112 27.71 -28.02 -37.33
N LEU A 113 28.82 -27.42 -37.75
CA LEU A 113 29.07 -26.98 -39.12
C LEU A 113 29.61 -28.19 -39.90
N GLY A 114 28.78 -28.81 -40.75
CA GLY A 114 29.23 -29.84 -41.67
C GLY A 114 29.98 -29.21 -42.84
N LEU A 115 31.32 -29.32 -42.85
CA LEU A 115 32.15 -28.92 -43.98
C LEU A 115 32.52 -30.15 -44.84
N THR A 116 32.44 -29.94 -46.15
CA THR A 116 32.61 -30.87 -47.26
C THR A 116 34.05 -31.38 -47.41
N VAL A 117 34.19 -32.64 -47.85
CA VAL A 117 35.39 -33.08 -48.58
C VAL A 117 34.95 -33.56 -49.96
N ALA A 118 35.22 -32.74 -50.96
CA ALA A 118 35.21 -33.12 -52.37
C ALA A 118 36.46 -33.98 -52.63
N SER A 119 36.26 -35.23 -53.06
CA SER A 119 37.34 -36.06 -53.59
C SER A 119 37.19 -36.15 -55.10
N SER A 120 37.98 -35.34 -55.80
CA SER A 120 38.20 -35.43 -57.23
C SER A 120 39.11 -36.61 -57.54
N MET A 121 38.64 -37.58 -58.34
CA MET A 121 39.54 -38.48 -59.08
C MET A 121 38.94 -38.89 -60.43
N ILE A 122 39.37 -38.14 -61.46
CA ILE A 122 39.53 -38.56 -62.86
C ILE A 122 40.97 -38.12 -63.17
N PRO A 123 41.90 -38.94 -63.71
CA PRO A 123 41.82 -39.65 -64.99
C PRO A 123 42.46 -41.07 -64.92
N GLY A 124 42.44 -41.99 -65.89
CA GLY A 124 42.23 -42.00 -67.32
C GLY A 124 43.23 -42.99 -67.96
N LEU A 125 42.82 -43.67 -69.04
CA LEU A 125 43.65 -44.41 -70.04
C LEU A 125 44.30 -45.73 -69.55
N ARG A 126 44.30 -46.87 -70.26
CA ARG A 126 44.39 -47.26 -71.70
C ARG A 126 44.25 -48.82 -71.74
N PRO A 127 44.30 -49.48 -72.91
CA PRO A 127 43.88 -49.11 -74.27
C PRO A 127 42.60 -49.83 -74.72
#